data_AF-A0A317G6A4-F1
#
_entry.id   AF-A0A317G6A4-F1
#
_cell.length_a   1.000
_cell.length_b   1.000
_cell.length_c   1.000
_cell.angle_alpha   90.00
_cell.angle_beta   90.00
_cell.angle_gamma   90.00
#
_symmetry.space_group_name_H-M   'P 1'
#
loop_
_entity.id
_entity.type
_entity.pdbx_description
1 polymer ?
#
loop_
_entity_poly.entity_id
_entity_poly.type
_entity_poly.pdbx_seq_one_letter_code
_entity_poly.pdbx_strand_id
1 'polypeptide(L)' 'MTYKEQMDMEYSRGREEGIIIFIEDKLEDNVPVDIIEQKLCKKFGLTEEKAKAYIDQVSGA' A
#
# COMPACT_ATOMS: atom_id res chain seq x y z
N MET A 1 -5.30 -26.83 -0.07
CA MET A 1 -4.72 -25.63 -0.68
C MET A 1 -4.27 -26.03 -2.07
N THR A 2 -4.95 -25.49 -3.08
CA THR A 2 -4.74 -25.77 -4.50
C THR A 2 -3.68 -24.81 -5.06
N TYR A 3 -3.05 -25.17 -6.17
CA TYR A 3 -2.08 -24.31 -6.87
C TYR A 3 -2.63 -22.91 -7.16
N LYS A 4 -3.94 -22.82 -7.47
CA LYS A 4 -4.61 -21.56 -7.77
C LYS A 4 -4.71 -20.65 -6.54
N GLU A 5 -4.98 -21.21 -5.36
CA GLU A 5 -5.04 -20.45 -4.11
C GLU A 5 -3.65 -19.95 -3.68
N GLN A 6 -2.59 -20.72 -3.93
CA GLN A 6 -1.21 -20.29 -3.65
C GLN A 6 -0.79 -19.10 -4.52
N MET A 7 -1.05 -19.17 -5.82
CA MET A 7 -0.72 -18.08 -6.75
C MET A 7 -1.49 -16.79 -6.43
N ASP A 8 -2.75 -16.91 -6.02
CA ASP A 8 -3.58 -15.74 -5.65
C ASP A 8 -3.06 -15.08 -4.36
N MET A 9 -2.65 -15.89 -3.37
CA MET A 9 -2.00 -15.40 -2.16
C MET A 9 -0.66 -14.71 -2.43
N GLU A 10 0.18 -15.27 -3.30
CA GLU A 10 1.47 -14.66 -3.68
C GLU A 10 1.25 -13.33 -4.41
N TYR A 11 0.26 -13.25 -5.29
CA TYR A 11 -0.10 -12.01 -5.97
C TYR A 11 -0.62 -10.95 -5.00
N SER A 12 -1.49 -11.33 -4.06
CA SER A 12 -1.99 -10.41 -3.03
C SER A 12 -0.86 -9.89 -2.16
N ARG A 13 0.03 -10.78 -1.69
CA ARG A 13 1.16 -10.41 -0.85
C ARG A 13 2.13 -9.46 -1.55
N GLY A 14 2.45 -9.72 -2.81
CA GLY A 14 3.29 -8.82 -3.61
C GLY A 14 2.66 -7.44 -3.83
N ARG A 15 1.33 -7.37 -3.94
CA ARG A 15 0.63 -6.09 -4.03
C ARG A 15 0.70 -5.32 -2.71
N GLU A 16 0.51 -5.98 -1.57
CA GLU A 16 0.58 -5.34 -0.26
C GLU A 16 1.99 -4.86 0.08
N GLU A 17 3.01 -5.68 -0.16
CA GLU A 17 4.41 -5.27 0.03
C GLU A 17 4.78 -4.10 -0.88
N GLY A 18 4.30 -4.09 -2.12
CA GLY A 18 4.51 -2.97 -3.04
C GLY A 18 3.87 -1.65 -2.56
N ILE A 19 2.74 -1.72 -1.85
CA ILE A 19 2.09 -0.54 -1.26
C ILE A 19 2.92 -0.03 -0.08
N ILE A 20 3.38 -0.93 0.81
CA ILE A 20 4.18 -0.58 1.99
C ILE A 20 5.48 0.09 1.57
N ILE A 21 6.25 -0.53 0.66
CA ILE A 21 7.51 0.01 0.15
C ILE A 21 7.29 1.38 -0.50
N PHE A 22 6.20 1.56 -1.23
CA PHE A 22 5.87 2.85 -1.84
C PHE A 22 5.61 3.94 -0.80
N ILE A 23 4.93 3.60 0.30
CA ILE A 23 4.65 4.55 1.38
C ILE A 23 5.94 4.89 2.12
N GLU A 24 6.75 3.89 2.48
CA GLU A 24 8.04 4.08 3.17
C GLU A 24 8.97 5.01 2.36
N ASP A 25 9.15 4.73 1.07
CA ASP A 25 9.94 5.56 0.15
C ASP A 25 9.44 7.01 0.10
N LYS A 26 8.12 7.21 0.09
CA LYS A 26 7.52 8.55 0.04
C LYS A 26 7.58 9.28 1.38
N LEU A 27 7.50 8.57 2.50
CA LEU A 27 7.70 9.14 3.83
C LEU A 27 9.17 9.53 4.05
N GLU A 28 10.12 8.71 3.58
CA GLU A 28 11.56 9.02 3.60
C GLU A 28 11.87 10.30 2.79
N ASP A 29 11.24 10.46 1.63
CA ASP A 29 11.26 11.68 0.81
C ASP A 29 10.57 12.90 1.46
N ASN A 30 10.01 12.78 2.67
CA ASN A 30 9.18 13.81 3.34
C ASN A 30 7.99 14.28 2.48
N VAL A 31 7.40 13.39 1.68
CA VAL A 31 6.20 13.69 0.92
C VAL A 31 5.01 13.84 1.87
N PRO A 32 4.17 14.88 1.73
CA PRO A 32 3.00 15.05 2.57
C PRO A 32 2.04 13.86 2.45
N VAL A 33 1.51 13.40 3.58
CA VAL A 33 0.57 12.26 3.66
C VAL A 33 -0.60 12.40 2.68
N ASP A 34 -1.16 13.60 2.52
CA ASP A 34 -2.26 13.87 1.57
C ASP A 34 -1.88 13.55 0.11
N ILE A 35 -0.63 13.83 -0.27
CA ILE A 35 -0.08 13.52 -1.60
C ILE A 35 0.17 12.02 -1.74
N ILE A 36 0.62 11.34 -0.68
CA ILE A 36 0.80 9.89 -0.65
C ILE A 36 -0.56 9.21 -0.83
N GLU A 37 -1.58 9.65 -0.09
CA GLU A 37 -2.95 9.15 -0.17
C GLU A 37 -3.52 9.27 -1.60
N GLN A 38 -3.41 10.46 -2.21
CA GLN A 38 -3.84 10.65 -3.60
C GLN A 38 -3.10 9.73 -4.59
N LYS A 39 -1.80 9.49 -4.37
CA LYS A 39 -1.02 8.57 -5.22
C LYS A 39 -1.43 7.12 -5.00
N LEU A 40 -1.74 6.71 -3.77
CA LEU A 40 -2.26 5.38 -3.46
C LEU A 40 -3.61 5.13 -4.13
N CYS A 41 -4.53 6.08 -4.05
CA CYS A 41 -5.82 6.00 -4.73
C CYS A 41 -5.65 5.91 -6.26
N LYS A 42 -4.78 6.74 -6.85
CA LYS A 42 -4.56 6.78 -8.32
C LYS A 42 -3.77 5.59 -8.87
N LYS A 43 -2.72 5.13 -8.18
CA LYS A 43 -1.81 4.09 -8.69
C LYS A 43 -2.24 2.68 -8.29
N PHE A 44 -2.73 2.52 -7.06
CA PHE A 44 -3.09 1.21 -6.52
C PHE A 44 -4.60 0.97 -6.52
N GLY A 45 -5.40 1.96 -6.95
CA GLY A 45 -6.86 1.86 -6.99
C GLY A 45 -7.47 1.70 -5.60
N LEU A 46 -6.79 2.19 -4.57
CA LEU A 46 -7.27 2.13 -3.20
C LEU A 46 -8.36 3.18 -2.96
N THR A 47 -9.23 2.91 -2.00
CA THR A 47 -10.10 3.94 -1.43
C THR A 47 -9.29 4.82 -0.48
N GLU A 48 -9.74 6.05 -0.24
CA GLU A 48 -9.12 6.96 0.73
C GLU A 48 -8.96 6.30 2.11
N GLU A 49 -9.99 5.60 2.58
CA GLU A 49 -9.96 4.87 3.85
C GLU A 49 -8.86 3.79 3.89
N LYS A 50 -8.71 3.00 2.82
CA LYS A 50 -7.64 2.00 2.73
C LYS A 50 -6.26 2.64 2.61
N ALA A 51 -6.14 3.71 1.84
CA ALA A 51 -4.89 4.43 1.69
C ALA A 51 -4.43 4.99 3.05
N LYS A 52 -5.34 5.58 3.83
CA LYS A 52 -5.06 6.01 5.21
C LYS A 52 -4.65 4.85 6.11
N ALA A 53 -5.36 3.72 6.06
CA ALA A 53 -5.02 2.55 6.87
C ALA A 53 -3.60 2.04 6.59
N TYR A 54 -3.18 1.98 5.33
CA TYR A 54 -1.80 1.59 4.99
C TYR A 54 -0.77 2.63 5.47
N ILE A 55 -1.06 3.93 5.34
CA ILE A 55 -0.16 4.98 5.81
C ILE A 55 -0.03 4.94 7.34
N ASP A 56 -1.13 4.76 8.05
CA ASP A 56 -1.18 4.61 9.51
C ASP A 56 -0.34 3.43 9.98
N GLN A 57 -0.53 2.27 9.34
CA GLN A 57 0.24 1.05 9.59
C GLN A 57 1.76 1.25 9.42
N VAL A 58 2.18 2.01 8.41
CA VAL A 58 3.61 2.26 8.13
C VAL A 58 4.19 3.38 9.00
N SER A 59 3.42 4.43 9.24
CA SER A 59 3.85 5.59 10.04
C SER A 59 3.84 5.33 11.55
N GLY A 60 3.21 4.23 12.00
CA GLY A 60 3.19 3.80 13.39
C GLY A 60 2.41 4.73 14.32
N ALA A 61 1.41 5.44 13.78
CA ALA A 61 0.54 6.36 14.52
C ALA A 61 -0.55 5.63 15.32
#